data_AF-A0A2D9GR18-F1
#
_entry.id   AF-A0A2D9GR18-F1
#
_cell.length_a   1.000
_cell.length_b   1.000
_cell.length_c   1.000
_cell.angle_alpha   90.00
_cell.angle_beta   90.00
_cell.angle_gamma   90.00
#
_symmetry.space_group_name_H-M   'P 1'
#
loop_
_entity.id
_entity.type
_entity.pdbx_description
1 polymer ?
#
loop_
_entity_poly.entity_id
_entity_poly.type
_entity_poly.pdbx_seq_one_letter_code
_entity_poly.pdbx_strand_id
1 'polypeptide(L)'
;MGAFAPYDNASLAFKVYSTFAVDSKTGNRVPVNSTENYTANIQLQPNKSDQKPGVDENEMVCKGRLLSPTTFSAKVKVGSVASCTVNGISGTIRLTDLGSNTLTYARSTLFQEFTGVFEQNGKAG
;
A
#
# COMPACT_ATOMS: atom_id res chain seq x y z
N MET A 1 -23.01 1.85 -10.17
CA MET A 1 -22.52 0.69 -9.40
C MET A 1 -21.44 -0.01 -10.22
N GLY A 2 -20.17 0.38 -10.03
CA GLY A 2 -19.05 -0.30 -10.68
C GLY A 2 -18.86 -1.67 -10.04
N ALA A 3 -18.80 -2.71 -10.86
CA ALA A 3 -18.48 -4.05 -10.41
C ALA A 3 -17.09 -4.02 -9.75
N PHE A 4 -17.01 -4.25 -8.44
CA PHE A 4 -15.73 -4.52 -7.78
C PHE A 4 -15.17 -5.80 -8.41
N ALA A 5 -14.21 -5.64 -9.32
CA ALA A 5 -13.48 -6.79 -9.82
C ALA A 5 -12.74 -7.41 -8.62
N PRO A 6 -12.77 -8.74 -8.47
CA PRO A 6 -12.15 -9.40 -7.32
C PRO A 6 -10.62 -9.17 -7.26
N TYR A 7 -10.00 -8.77 -8.38
CA TYR A 7 -8.60 -8.40 -8.48
C TYR A 7 -8.45 -7.22 -9.42
N ASP A 8 -7.90 -6.11 -8.92
CA ASP A 8 -7.62 -4.93 -9.72
C ASP A 8 -6.13 -4.63 -9.78
N ASN A 9 -5.66 -4.20 -10.95
CA ASN A 9 -4.30 -3.69 -11.10
C ASN A 9 -4.22 -2.34 -10.37
N ALA A 10 -3.29 -2.25 -9.43
CA ALA A 10 -3.05 -1.07 -8.63
C ALA A 10 -1.60 -0.61 -8.74
N SER A 11 -1.42 0.71 -8.77
CA SER A 11 -0.12 1.34 -8.58
C SER A 11 -0.01 1.80 -7.13
N LEU A 12 1.10 1.48 -6.48
CA LEU A 12 1.43 1.84 -5.10
C LEU A 12 2.68 2.71 -5.12
N ALA A 13 2.64 3.88 -4.52
CA ALA A 13 3.77 4.79 -4.41
C ALA A 13 4.11 5.01 -2.92
N PHE A 14 5.23 4.45 -2.48
CA PHE A 14 5.73 4.61 -1.11
C PHE A 14 6.76 5.74 -1.05
N LYS A 15 6.59 6.66 -0.10
CA LYS A 15 7.65 7.61 0.25
C LYS A 15 8.58 6.96 1.26
N VAL A 16 9.75 6.52 0.81
CA VAL A 16 10.77 5.90 1.65
C VAL A 16 11.91 6.87 1.93
N TYR A 17 12.56 6.70 3.07
CA TYR A 17 13.77 7.45 3.38
C TYR A 17 14.91 7.07 2.41
N SER A 18 15.55 8.06 1.80
CA SER A 18 16.61 7.85 0.81
C SER A 18 18.00 8.24 1.33
N THR A 19 18.17 9.48 1.77
CA THR A 19 19.45 10.05 2.21
C THR A 19 19.23 11.28 3.09
N PHE A 20 20.30 11.85 3.64
CA PHE A 20 20.28 13.16 4.31
C PHE A 20 20.90 14.22 3.39
N ALA A 21 20.19 15.32 3.16
CA ALA A 21 20.74 16.52 2.53
C ALA A 21 20.99 17.60 3.59
N VAL A 22 21.92 18.51 3.32
CA VAL A 22 22.15 19.68 4.17
C VAL A 22 21.20 20.79 3.71
N ASP A 23 20.37 21.29 4.62
CA ASP A 23 19.56 22.48 4.37
C ASP A 23 20.46 23.71 4.26
N SER A 24 20.40 24.40 3.13
CA SER A 24 21.23 25.56 2.82
C SER A 24 20.92 26.79 3.70
N LYS A 25 19.76 26.83 4.37
CA LYS A 25 19.37 27.94 5.25
C LYS A 25 19.77 27.72 6.70
N THR A 26 19.69 26.49 7.19
CA THR A 26 19.88 26.17 8.61
C THR A 26 21.15 25.39 8.89
N GLY A 27 21.80 24.83 7.87
CA GLY A 27 22.97 23.94 8.01
C GLY A 27 22.62 22.56 8.59
N ASN A 28 21.35 22.29 8.89
CA ASN A 28 20.90 21.04 9.48
C ASN A 28 20.82 19.92 8.43
N ARG A 29 21.07 18.68 8.86
CA ARG A 29 20.84 17.51 8.02
C ARG A 29 19.36 17.14 8.05
N VAL A 30 18.69 17.27 6.91
CA VAL A 30 17.27 16.94 6.74
C VAL A 30 17.11 15.63 5.96
N PRO A 31 16.19 14.74 6.37
CA PRO A 31 15.91 13.52 5.64
C PRO A 31 15.28 13.85 4.29
N VAL A 32 15.81 13.26 3.23
CA VAL A 32 15.29 13.32 1.88
C VAL A 32 14.56 12.02 1.59
N ASN A 33 13.29 12.12 1.26
CA ASN A 33 12.47 10.98 0.89
C ASN A 33 12.52 10.78 -0.63
N SER A 34 12.49 9.53 -1.07
CA SER A 34 12.32 9.14 -2.46
C SER A 34 11.05 8.33 -2.61
N THR A 35 10.44 8.39 -3.80
CA THR A 35 9.22 7.63 -4.10
C THR A 35 9.61 6.31 -4.76
N GLU A 36 9.22 5.20 -4.15
CA GLU A 36 9.32 3.86 -4.73
C GLU A 36 7.94 3.42 -5.23
N ASN A 37 7.87 3.08 -6.53
CA ASN A 37 6.63 2.66 -7.18
C ASN A 37 6.57 1.14 -7.31
N TYR A 38 5.41 0.57 -7.03
CA TYR A 38 5.12 -0.85 -7.14
C TYR A 38 3.80 -1.04 -7.89
N THR A 39 3.76 -2.02 -8.76
CA THR A 39 2.53 -2.53 -9.38
C THR A 39 2.09 -3.76 -8.62
N ALA A 40 0.82 -3.83 -8.24
CA ALA A 40 0.25 -4.95 -7.49
C ALA A 40 -1.15 -5.29 -8.00
N ASN A 41 -1.60 -6.52 -7.80
CA ASN A 41 -3.02 -6.83 -7.80
C ASN A 41 -3.57 -6.65 -6.40
N ILE A 42 -4.65 -5.89 -6.26
CA ILE A 42 -5.30 -5.64 -4.98
C ILE A 42 -6.74 -6.13 -5.05
N GLN A 43 -7.10 -6.88 -4.03
CA GLN A 43 -8.46 -7.30 -3.74
C GLN A 43 -8.97 -6.45 -2.58
N LEU A 44 -9.91 -5.57 -2.87
CA LEU A 44 -10.64 -4.84 -1.85
C LEU A 44 -11.71 -5.75 -1.26
N GLN A 45 -11.70 -5.92 0.06
CA GLN A 45 -12.73 -6.65 0.77
C GLN A 45 -13.71 -5.62 1.34
N PRO A 46 -14.95 -5.54 0.82
CA PRO A 46 -15.95 -4.67 1.43
C PRO A 46 -16.20 -5.14 2.86
N ASN A 47 -16.13 -4.22 3.82
CA ASN A 47 -16.44 -4.48 5.22
C ASN A 47 -17.92 -4.86 5.35
N LYS A 48 -18.23 -6.15 5.23
CA LYS A 48 -19.62 -6.61 5.07
C LYS A 48 -20.39 -6.83 6.38
N SER A 49 -19.85 -6.51 7.57
CA SER A 49 -20.55 -6.98 8.78
C SER A 49 -20.46 -6.23 10.11
N ASP A 50 -19.76 -5.10 10.25
CA ASP A 50 -19.78 -4.37 11.54
C ASP A 50 -19.66 -2.86 11.31
N GLN A 51 -20.73 -2.25 10.81
CA GLN A 51 -20.93 -0.81 10.94
C GLN A 51 -21.16 -0.48 12.42
N LYS A 52 -20.08 -0.47 13.20
CA LYS A 52 -20.12 0.10 14.56
C LYS A 52 -20.15 1.62 14.42
N PRO A 53 -21.02 2.33 15.15
CA PRO A 53 -21.02 3.79 15.14
C PRO A 53 -19.63 4.31 15.54
N GLY A 54 -18.97 5.04 14.63
CA GLY A 54 -17.64 5.61 14.83
C GLY A 54 -16.51 5.05 13.94
N VAL A 55 -16.78 4.08 13.05
CA VAL A 55 -15.80 3.62 12.04
C VAL A 55 -15.93 4.46 10.77
N ASP A 56 -14.81 4.97 10.26
CA ASP A 56 -14.77 5.75 9.01
C ASP A 56 -15.28 4.91 7.83
N GLU A 57 -16.33 5.40 7.16
CA GLU A 57 -17.04 4.69 6.09
C GLU A 57 -16.17 4.42 4.84
N ASN A 58 -14.98 5.05 4.76
CA ASN A 58 -14.09 5.01 3.61
C ASN A 58 -12.92 4.03 3.77
N GLU A 59 -12.79 3.37 4.92
CA GLU A 59 -11.76 2.36 5.15
C GLU A 59 -12.22 0.96 4.71
N MET A 60 -11.41 0.30 3.90
CA MET A 60 -11.62 -1.06 3.42
C MET A 60 -10.38 -1.91 3.67
N VAL A 61 -10.55 -3.12 4.20
CA VAL A 61 -9.44 -4.07 4.28
C VAL A 61 -9.09 -4.53 2.86
N CYS A 62 -7.81 -4.57 2.55
CA CYS A 62 -7.31 -4.98 1.26
C CYS A 62 -6.25 -6.09 1.40
N LYS A 63 -6.31 -7.06 0.50
CA LYS A 63 -5.24 -8.04 0.30
C LYS A 63 -4.62 -7.78 -1.06
N GLY A 64 -3.30 -7.65 -1.11
CA GLY A 64 -2.57 -7.39 -2.33
C GLY A 64 -1.50 -8.43 -2.63
N ARG A 65 -1.12 -8.52 -3.89
CA ARG A 65 0.01 -9.31 -4.39
C ARG A 65 0.82 -8.45 -5.33
N LEU A 66 2.10 -8.26 -5.03
CA LEU A 66 3.00 -7.49 -5.88
C LEU A 66 3.17 -8.17 -7.25
N LEU A 67 3.29 -7.37 -8.31
CA LEU A 67 3.59 -7.83 -9.66
C LEU A 67 4.97 -7.35 -10.10
N SER A 68 5.33 -6.10 -9.78
CA SER A 68 6.64 -5.53 -10.10
C SER A 68 6.90 -4.25 -9.30
N PRO A 69 8.02 -4.12 -8.58
CA PRO A 69 8.93 -5.19 -8.15
C PRO A 69 8.19 -6.31 -7.40
N THR A 70 8.71 -7.53 -7.46
CA THR A 70 8.07 -8.71 -6.89
C THR A 70 8.13 -8.78 -5.37
N THR A 71 9.00 -7.99 -4.75
CA THR A 71 9.17 -7.87 -3.31
C THR A 71 9.32 -6.41 -2.94
N PHE A 72 8.84 -6.03 -1.77
CA PHE A 72 9.09 -4.72 -1.18
C PHE A 72 10.58 -4.52 -0.89
N SER A 73 11.05 -3.29 -1.02
CA SER A 73 12.36 -2.93 -0.52
C SER A 73 12.41 -3.04 1.01
N ALA A 74 13.60 -3.24 1.58
CA ALA A 74 13.80 -3.28 3.04
C ALA A 74 13.42 -1.98 3.77
N LYS A 75 13.12 -0.91 3.02
CA LYS A 75 12.70 0.39 3.54
C LYS A 75 11.20 0.47 3.76
N VAL A 76 10.42 -0.34 3.06
CA VAL A 76 8.97 -0.44 3.27
C VAL A 76 8.72 -1.39 4.44
N LYS A 77 8.07 -0.88 5.48
CA LYS A 77 7.75 -1.62 6.71
C LYS A 77 6.26 -1.71 6.94
N VAL A 78 5.82 -2.64 7.80
CA VAL A 78 4.45 -2.63 8.34
C VAL A 78 4.18 -1.25 8.95
N GLY A 79 3.00 -0.70 8.68
CA GLY A 79 2.62 0.67 9.01
C GLY A 79 2.96 1.72 7.96
N SER A 80 3.75 1.39 6.91
CA SER A 80 4.02 2.32 5.81
C SER A 80 2.75 2.64 5.05
N VAL A 81 2.63 3.89 4.62
CA VAL A 81 1.50 4.39 3.84
C VAL A 81 1.97 4.62 2.41
N ALA A 82 1.27 4.02 1.45
CA ALA A 82 1.43 4.28 0.03
C ALA A 82 0.24 5.07 -0.49
N SER A 83 0.50 6.03 -1.37
CA SER A 83 -0.53 6.55 -2.26
C SER A 83 -0.81 5.50 -3.32
N CYS A 84 -2.07 5.25 -3.64
CA CYS A 84 -2.41 4.23 -4.62
C CYS A 84 -3.63 4.59 -5.47
N THR A 85 -3.72 3.93 -6.61
CA THR A 85 -4.90 3.99 -7.47
C THR A 85 -5.33 2.56 -7.77
N VAL A 86 -6.53 2.19 -7.32
CA VAL A 86 -7.13 0.87 -7.54
C VAL A 86 -8.35 1.08 -8.43
N ASN A 87 -8.36 0.50 -9.63
CA ASN A 87 -9.50 0.60 -10.57
C ASN A 87 -9.96 2.05 -10.87
N GLY A 88 -9.00 2.97 -10.98
CA GLY A 88 -9.28 4.41 -11.18
C GLY A 88 -9.69 5.17 -9.92
N ILE A 89 -9.90 4.49 -8.78
CA ILE A 89 -10.15 5.12 -7.48
C ILE A 89 -8.81 5.43 -6.83
N SER A 90 -8.55 6.71 -6.57
CA SER A 90 -7.36 7.15 -5.86
C SER A 90 -7.57 7.08 -4.35
N GLY A 91 -6.54 6.66 -3.62
CA GLY A 91 -6.60 6.49 -2.17
C GLY A 91 -5.22 6.30 -1.56
N THR A 92 -5.21 5.92 -0.30
CA THR A 92 -4.02 5.56 0.46
C THR A 92 -4.15 4.13 0.98
N ILE A 93 -3.07 3.36 0.92
CA ILE A 93 -3.00 2.04 1.56
C ILE A 93 -2.00 2.11 2.68
N ARG A 94 -2.47 1.77 3.89
CA ARG A 94 -1.62 1.52 5.04
C ARG A 94 -1.37 0.02 5.15
N LEU A 95 -0.11 -0.40 5.06
CA LEU A 95 0.26 -1.80 5.19
C LEU A 95 0.08 -2.28 6.64
N THR A 96 -0.64 -3.38 6.83
CA THR A 96 -0.83 -4.04 8.13
C THR A 96 0.01 -5.31 8.26
N ASP A 97 0.32 -5.95 7.13
CA ASP A 97 1.25 -7.07 7.06
C ASP A 97 1.97 -7.04 5.71
N LEU A 98 3.27 -7.31 5.73
CA LEU A 98 4.09 -7.42 4.53
C LEU A 98 4.09 -8.82 3.93
N GLY A 99 3.38 -9.77 4.54
CA GLY A 99 3.37 -11.16 4.14
C GLY A 99 4.72 -11.82 4.38
N SER A 100 4.70 -12.96 5.05
CA SER A 100 5.92 -13.71 5.31
C SER A 100 6.30 -14.56 4.11
N ASN A 101 7.46 -14.27 3.48
CA ASN A 101 8.17 -15.20 2.59
C ASN A 101 8.91 -16.29 3.39
N THR A 102 8.33 -16.79 4.49
CA THR A 102 9.03 -17.65 5.48
C THR A 102 9.18 -19.10 5.08
N LEU A 103 8.78 -19.50 3.87
CA LEU A 103 9.02 -20.85 3.38
C LEU A 103 10.32 -20.89 2.58
N THR A 104 11.43 -21.21 3.27
CA THR A 104 12.79 -21.40 2.72
C THR A 104 12.85 -22.42 1.56
N TYR A 105 11.80 -23.24 1.37
CA TYR A 105 11.75 -24.33 0.38
C TYR A 105 10.43 -24.44 -0.39
N ALA A 106 9.43 -23.59 -0.15
CA ALA A 106 8.30 -23.55 -1.07
C ALA A 106 8.77 -22.79 -2.30
N ARG A 107 8.61 -23.39 -3.49
CA ARG A 107 8.83 -22.71 -4.77
C ARG A 107 8.35 -21.27 -4.62
N SER A 108 9.28 -20.33 -4.76
CA SER A 108 9.02 -18.90 -4.90
C SER A 108 7.76 -18.73 -5.75
N THR A 109 6.61 -18.56 -5.11
CA THR A 109 5.50 -17.89 -5.75
C THR A 109 6.05 -16.50 -5.87
N LEU A 110 6.50 -16.17 -7.09
CA LEU A 110 7.45 -15.12 -7.45
C LEU A 110 7.06 -13.70 -7.00
N PHE A 111 6.02 -13.53 -6.20
CA PHE A 111 5.32 -12.30 -5.90
C PHE A 111 4.95 -12.28 -4.40
N GLN A 112 5.44 -11.27 -3.69
CA GLN A 112 5.13 -11.04 -2.28
C GLN A 112 3.66 -10.62 -2.13
N GLU A 113 2.94 -11.32 -1.26
CA GLU A 113 1.60 -10.92 -0.81
C GLU A 113 1.69 -9.93 0.35
N PHE A 114 0.69 -9.08 0.50
CA PHE A 114 0.57 -8.15 1.63
C PHE A 114 -0.89 -7.94 2.02
N THR A 115 -1.10 -7.44 3.23
CA THR A 115 -2.42 -6.95 3.66
C THR A 115 -2.30 -5.52 4.13
N GLY A 116 -3.40 -4.78 4.00
CA GLY A 116 -3.46 -3.39 4.43
C GLY A 116 -4.88 -2.87 4.55
N VAL A 117 -4.99 -1.60 4.91
CA VAL A 117 -6.23 -0.84 4.90
C VAL A 117 -6.14 0.19 3.78
N PHE A 118 -7.07 0.10 2.83
CA PHE A 118 -7.28 1.08 1.77
C PHE A 118 -8.26 2.15 2.27
N GLU A 119 -7.87 3.40 2.15
CA GLU A 119 -8.70 4.57 2.44
C GLU A 119 -8.89 5.35 1.14
N GLN A 120 -10.14 5.54 0.73
CA GLN A 120 -10.44 6.27 -0.50
C GLN A 120 -10.23 7.78 -0.31
N ASN A 121 -9.49 8.40 -1.24
CA ASN A 121 -9.34 9.86 -1.27
C ASN A 121 -10.52 10.48 -2.04
N GLY A 122 -11.44 11.10 -1.30
CA GLY A 122 -12.60 11.82 -1.83
C GLY A 122 -13.88 10.99 -1.82
N LYS A 123 -15.01 11.65 -1.51
CA LYS A 123 -16.33 11.03 -1.57
C LYS A 123 -16.57 10.50 -2.99
N ALA A 124 -16.85 9.20 -3.11
CA ALA A 124 -17.57 8.70 -4.28
C ALA A 124 -18.91 9.47 -4.33
N GLY A 125 -19.03 10.41 -5.27
CA GLY A 125 -20.27 11.10 -5.55
C GLY A 125 -21.34 10.16 -6.09
#